data_AF-Q18HA6-F1
#
_entry.id   AF-Q18HA6-F1
#
_cell.length_a   1.000
_cell.length_b   1.000
_cell.length_c   1.000
_cell.angle_alpha   90.00
_cell.angle_beta   90.00
_cell.angle_gamma   90.00
#
_symmetry.space_group_name_H-M   'P 1'
#
loop_
_entity.id
_entity.type
_entity.pdbx_description
1 polymer ?
#
loop_
_entity_poly.entity_id
_entity_poly.type
_entity_poly.pdbx_seq_one_letter_code
_entity_poly.pdbx_strand_id
1 'polypeptide(L)'
;MISTDAASFSSNAANLLYMPPSISSTDTHSADSQDAVSPGDTFGVGIHITESDLQFVVHVPSDIDSGWTNSTTFQTQIEAIVWDHLEKSTVLKRLATQHDAGTTISLGRMTLTPDGTVHNISLVTIEEL
;
A
#
# COMPACT_ATOMS: atom_id res chain seq x y z
N MET A 1 -43.79 -6.05 -47.69
CA MET A 1 -44.68 -4.87 -47.70
C MET A 1 -46.08 -5.43 -47.68
N ILE A 2 -46.89 -5.31 -46.63
CA ILE A 2 -47.53 -4.10 -46.12
C ILE A 2 -47.95 -4.33 -44.65
N SER A 3 -48.05 -3.24 -43.89
CA SER A 3 -48.12 -3.13 -42.44
C SER A 3 -49.35 -3.73 -41.74
N THR A 4 -49.07 -4.14 -40.50
CA THR A 4 -49.92 -4.27 -39.31
C THR A 4 -50.88 -3.10 -39.08
N ASP A 5 -52.15 -3.41 -38.77
CA ASP A 5 -52.93 -2.66 -37.77
C ASP A 5 -53.95 -3.62 -37.13
N ALA A 6 -53.78 -3.92 -35.84
CA ALA A 6 -54.72 -4.69 -35.06
C ALA A 6 -55.34 -3.75 -34.02
N ALA A 7 -56.58 -3.36 -34.28
CA ALA A 7 -57.47 -2.81 -33.29
C ALA A 7 -57.70 -3.84 -32.17
N SER A 8 -57.55 -3.42 -30.91
CA SER A 8 -58.62 -3.50 -29.90
C SER A 8 -58.06 -3.18 -28.51
N PHE A 9 -58.62 -2.13 -27.92
CA PHE A 9 -58.52 -1.83 -26.50
C PHE A 9 -59.41 -2.80 -25.71
N SER A 10 -58.82 -3.51 -24.75
CA SER A 10 -59.49 -3.85 -23.49
C SER A 10 -58.43 -4.29 -22.47
N SER A 11 -57.79 -3.31 -21.83
CA SER A 11 -56.98 -3.59 -20.64
C SER A 11 -57.90 -3.57 -19.43
N ASN A 12 -58.19 -4.78 -18.99
CA ASN A 12 -59.01 -5.16 -17.87
C ASN A 12 -58.45 -4.57 -16.56
N ALA A 13 -59.36 -4.15 -15.69
CA ALA A 13 -59.07 -3.64 -14.36
C ALA A 13 -58.50 -4.72 -13.44
N ALA A 14 -57.39 -4.43 -12.76
CA ALA A 14 -57.09 -4.86 -11.39
C ALA A 14 -55.67 -4.40 -11.02
N ASN A 15 -55.56 -3.18 -10.49
CA ASN A 15 -54.40 -2.77 -9.72
C ASN A 15 -54.88 -2.55 -8.29
N LEU A 16 -54.46 -3.39 -7.34
CA LEU A 16 -54.30 -3.09 -5.90
C LEU A 16 -54.04 -4.38 -5.09
N LEU A 17 -52.97 -5.09 -5.41
CA LEU A 17 -52.25 -5.90 -4.42
C LEU A 17 -50.76 -5.65 -4.67
N TYR A 18 -50.27 -4.57 -4.07
CA TYR A 18 -48.84 -4.33 -3.91
C TYR A 18 -48.29 -5.44 -3.01
N MET A 19 -47.74 -6.49 -3.63
CA MET A 19 -46.79 -7.38 -2.97
C MET A 19 -45.41 -6.75 -3.18
N PRO A 20 -44.61 -6.55 -2.12
CA PRO A 20 -43.21 -6.18 -2.32
C PRO A 20 -42.54 -7.25 -3.18
N PRO A 21 -41.52 -6.88 -3.99
CA PRO A 21 -40.88 -7.83 -4.87
C PRO A 21 -40.37 -9.00 -4.03
N SER A 22 -40.60 -10.23 -4.51
CA SER A 22 -39.70 -11.32 -4.17
C SER A 22 -38.30 -10.78 -4.40
N ILE A 23 -37.47 -10.77 -3.35
CA ILE A 23 -36.03 -10.73 -3.51
C ILE A 23 -35.65 -11.98 -4.32
N SER A 24 -35.78 -11.89 -5.64
CA SER A 24 -35.11 -12.78 -6.57
C SER A 24 -33.64 -12.45 -6.40
N SER A 25 -32.99 -13.14 -5.45
CA SER A 25 -31.56 -13.17 -5.17
C SER A 25 -30.85 -12.00 -5.83
N THR A 26 -31.10 -10.82 -5.27
CA THR A 26 -30.54 -9.58 -5.80
C THR A 26 -29.05 -9.79 -5.85
N ASP A 27 -28.51 -9.55 -7.03
CA ASP A 27 -27.14 -9.13 -7.19
C ASP A 27 -26.16 -10.19 -6.68
N THR A 28 -25.64 -10.97 -7.61
CA THR A 28 -24.19 -11.11 -7.60
C THR A 28 -23.65 -9.67 -7.57
N HIS A 29 -23.51 -9.11 -6.37
CA HIS A 29 -22.39 -8.28 -6.07
C HIS A 29 -21.26 -9.25 -6.37
N SER A 30 -20.82 -9.24 -7.62
CA SER A 30 -19.41 -9.28 -7.88
C SER A 30 -18.92 -8.21 -6.93
N ALA A 31 -18.55 -8.63 -5.72
CA ALA A 31 -17.31 -8.23 -5.20
C ALA A 31 -16.36 -8.49 -6.39
N ASP A 32 -16.25 -7.49 -7.27
CA ASP A 32 -15.04 -6.72 -7.32
C ASP A 32 -14.59 -6.51 -5.86
N SER A 33 -14.16 -7.61 -5.22
CA SER A 33 -12.84 -7.71 -4.69
C SER A 33 -12.01 -7.17 -5.83
N GLN A 34 -11.91 -5.84 -5.88
CA GLN A 34 -10.62 -5.22 -5.87
C GLN A 34 -9.76 -6.15 -5.01
N ASP A 35 -9.12 -7.11 -5.69
CA ASP A 35 -7.68 -7.12 -5.81
C ASP A 35 -7.22 -5.65 -5.99
N ALA A 36 -7.48 -4.82 -4.97
CA ALA A 36 -6.64 -3.73 -4.63
C ALA A 36 -5.39 -4.51 -4.26
N VAL A 37 -4.54 -4.71 -5.26
CA VAL A 37 -3.12 -4.78 -5.04
C VAL A 37 -2.85 -3.59 -4.12
N SER A 38 -2.89 -3.82 -2.81
CA SER A 38 -2.58 -2.78 -1.84
C SER A 38 -1.20 -2.32 -2.27
N PRO A 39 -1.02 -1.06 -2.70
CA PRO A 39 0.17 -0.64 -3.44
C PRO A 39 1.46 -0.68 -2.62
N GLY A 40 1.43 -1.33 -1.45
CA GLY A 40 2.43 -1.30 -0.41
C GLY A 40 2.39 0.01 0.35
N ASP A 41 2.84 -0.06 1.60
CA ASP A 41 3.09 1.12 2.41
C ASP A 41 4.48 1.66 2.08
N THR A 42 4.61 2.98 2.01
CA THR A 42 5.88 3.62 1.71
C THR A 42 6.57 4.06 3.00
N PHE A 43 7.68 3.42 3.31
CA PHE A 43 8.52 3.67 4.47
C PHE A 43 9.69 4.58 4.08
N GLY A 44 9.95 5.58 4.91
CA GLY A 44 11.23 6.30 4.86
C GLY A 44 12.28 5.51 5.62
N VAL A 45 13.49 5.43 5.10
CA VAL A 45 14.62 4.80 5.80
C VAL A 45 15.75 5.80 5.95
N GLY A 46 16.41 5.76 7.10
CA GLY A 46 17.46 6.70 7.44
C GLY A 46 18.42 6.18 8.49
N ILE A 47 19.49 6.92 8.70
CA ILE A 47 20.43 6.73 9.80
C ILE A 47 20.39 7.96 10.70
N HIS A 48 20.11 7.73 11.97
CA HIS A 48 20.29 8.73 13.00
C HIS A 48 21.70 8.59 13.59
N ILE A 49 22.51 9.62 13.42
CA ILE A 49 23.86 9.68 13.94
C ILE A 49 23.78 10.17 15.38
N THR A 50 24.19 9.35 16.32
CA THR A 50 24.33 9.74 17.73
C THR A 50 25.77 10.09 18.03
N GLU A 51 26.02 10.60 19.25
CA GLU A 51 27.38 10.94 19.69
C GLU A 51 28.35 9.75 19.72
N SER A 52 27.82 8.52 19.79
CA SER A 52 28.64 7.31 19.97
C SER A 52 28.34 6.20 18.97
N ASP A 53 27.21 6.25 18.27
CA ASP A 53 26.70 5.14 17.46
C ASP A 53 25.79 5.61 16.31
N LEU A 54 25.47 4.72 15.38
CA LEU A 54 24.66 4.98 14.19
C LEU A 54 23.41 4.10 14.26
N GLN A 55 22.25 4.73 14.45
CA GLN A 55 20.98 4.02 14.60
C GLN A 55 20.22 3.98 13.28
N PHE A 56 19.84 2.78 12.85
CA PHE A 56 18.93 2.63 11.72
C PHE A 56 17.51 3.02 12.14
N VAL A 57 16.95 4.00 11.43
CA VAL A 57 15.60 4.52 11.70
C VAL A 57 14.69 4.27 10.51
N VAL A 58 13.50 3.77 10.79
CA VAL A 58 12.43 3.62 9.81
C VAL A 58 11.35 4.62 10.15
N HIS A 59 11.06 5.53 9.22
CA HIS A 59 9.95 6.44 9.31
C HIS A 59 8.69 5.77 8.77
N VAL A 60 7.79 5.43 9.69
CA VAL A 60 6.51 4.79 9.39
C VAL A 60 5.48 5.87 9.02
N PRO A 61 4.74 5.73 7.89
CA PRO A 61 3.66 6.65 7.57
C PRO A 61 2.54 6.55 8.61
N SER A 62 1.85 7.66 8.86
CA SER A 62 0.74 7.69 9.84
C SER A 62 -0.48 6.89 9.40
N ASP A 63 -0.62 6.69 8.09
CA ASP A 63 -1.62 5.83 7.46
C ASP A 63 -0.89 4.58 6.98
N ILE A 64 -0.66 3.65 7.91
CA ILE A 64 -0.04 2.35 7.62
C ILE A 64 -1.10 1.27 7.69
N ASP A 65 -1.06 0.35 6.73
CA ASP A 65 -1.99 -0.77 6.72
C ASP A 65 -1.86 -1.65 7.99
N SER A 66 -3.00 -2.06 8.52
CA SER A 66 -3.07 -2.91 9.73
C SER A 66 -2.39 -4.28 9.59
N GLY A 67 -2.03 -4.69 8.37
CA GLY A 67 -1.24 -5.90 8.09
C GLY A 67 0.18 -5.89 8.70
N TRP A 68 0.72 -4.72 9.08
CA TRP A 68 2.03 -4.57 9.73
C TRP A 68 2.02 -4.89 11.24
N THR A 69 1.41 -6.00 11.62
CA THR A 69 1.16 -6.34 13.04
C THR A 69 2.42 -6.85 13.77
N ASN A 70 3.46 -7.28 13.04
CA ASN A 70 4.73 -7.77 13.60
C ASN A 70 5.87 -6.77 13.40
N SER A 71 6.09 -5.92 14.40
CA SER A 71 7.15 -4.89 14.38
C SER A 71 8.54 -5.46 14.08
N THR A 72 8.91 -6.55 14.74
CA THR A 72 10.24 -7.18 14.59
C THR A 72 10.46 -7.75 13.19
N THR A 73 9.44 -8.40 12.62
CA THR A 73 9.52 -9.06 11.31
C THR A 73 9.63 -8.03 10.19
N PHE A 74 8.88 -6.92 10.26
CA PHE A 74 9.05 -5.85 9.28
C PHE A 74 10.42 -5.19 9.42
N GLN A 75 10.84 -4.87 10.64
CA GLN A 75 12.08 -4.12 10.86
C GLN A 75 13.28 -4.90 10.32
N THR A 76 13.33 -6.20 10.59
CA THR A 76 14.40 -7.08 10.08
C THR A 76 14.37 -7.17 8.55
N GLN A 77 13.20 -7.25 7.93
CA GLN A 77 13.07 -7.30 6.46
C GLN A 77 13.50 -5.99 5.79
N ILE A 78 13.03 -4.84 6.28
CA ILE A 78 13.43 -3.54 5.74
C ILE A 78 14.94 -3.35 5.91
N GLU A 79 15.49 -3.69 7.07
CA GLU A 79 16.92 -3.60 7.31
C GLU A 79 17.71 -4.49 6.34
N ALA A 80 17.29 -5.75 6.16
CA ALA A 80 17.95 -6.67 5.23
C ALA A 80 17.91 -6.18 3.78
N ILE A 81 16.76 -5.69 3.32
CA ILE A 81 16.59 -5.21 1.94
C ILE A 81 17.40 -3.93 1.70
N VAL A 82 17.39 -2.98 2.65
CA VAL A 82 18.20 -1.77 2.53
C VAL A 82 19.68 -2.10 2.48
N TRP A 83 20.16 -3.04 3.29
CA TRP A 83 21.58 -3.44 3.28
C TRP A 83 21.98 -4.35 2.12
N ASP A 84 21.02 -4.99 1.44
CA ASP A 84 21.27 -5.65 0.15
C ASP A 84 21.57 -4.61 -0.94
N HIS A 85 20.88 -3.47 -0.92
CA HIS A 85 21.07 -2.39 -1.89
C HIS A 85 22.18 -1.40 -1.51
N LEU A 86 22.42 -1.18 -0.22
CA LEU A 86 23.43 -0.27 0.30
C LEU A 86 24.46 -1.05 1.11
N GLU A 87 25.74 -0.92 0.79
CA GLU A 87 26.78 -1.52 1.62
C GLU A 87 26.80 -0.88 3.01
N LYS A 88 26.26 -1.59 4.01
CA LYS A 88 26.13 -1.15 5.40
C LYS A 88 27.41 -0.52 5.93
N SER A 89 28.54 -1.22 5.82
CA SER A 89 29.83 -0.73 6.32
C SER A 89 30.29 0.55 5.64
N THR A 90 30.08 0.67 4.33
CA THR A 90 30.47 1.84 3.53
C THR A 90 29.61 3.06 3.90
N VAL A 91 28.29 2.88 3.97
CA VAL A 91 27.35 3.94 4.38
C VAL A 91 27.66 4.42 5.80
N LEU A 92 27.78 3.52 6.76
CA LEU A 92 28.03 3.88 8.15
C LEU A 92 29.35 4.64 8.32
N LYS A 93 30.43 4.17 7.67
CA LYS A 93 31.73 4.83 7.69
C LYS A 93 31.67 6.24 7.08
N ARG A 94 30.95 6.38 5.97
CA ARG A 94 30.80 7.67 5.27
C ARG A 94 30.02 8.66 6.13
N LEU A 95 28.91 8.23 6.69
CA LEU A 95 28.08 9.05 7.57
C LEU A 95 28.84 9.53 8.80
N ALA A 96 29.58 8.63 9.46
CA ALA A 96 30.42 9.00 10.61
C ALA A 96 31.58 9.95 10.26
N THR A 97 31.97 10.04 8.99
CA THR A 97 33.06 10.93 8.54
C THR A 97 32.54 12.28 8.06
N GLN A 98 31.37 12.31 7.42
CA GLN A 98 30.84 13.50 6.74
C GLN A 98 29.82 14.30 7.54
N HIS A 99 29.22 13.73 8.58
CA HIS A 99 28.12 14.35 9.30
C HIS A 99 28.34 14.35 10.81
N ASP A 100 27.83 15.38 11.48
CA ASP A 100 27.88 15.53 12.93
C ASP A 100 26.79 14.72 13.64
N ALA A 101 27.08 14.35 14.89
CA ALA A 101 26.14 13.72 15.79
C ALA A 101 24.89 14.60 16.03
N GLY A 102 23.74 13.96 16.19
CA GLY A 102 22.43 14.59 16.29
C GLY A 102 21.71 14.74 14.95
N THR A 103 22.34 14.37 13.84
CA THR A 103 21.76 14.49 12.50
C THR A 103 21.07 13.19 12.08
N THR A 104 19.88 13.30 11.47
CA THR A 104 19.22 12.17 10.80
C THR A 104 19.37 12.31 9.30
N ILE A 105 20.09 11.38 8.69
CA ILE A 105 20.27 11.32 7.23
C ILE A 105 19.25 10.35 6.64
N SER A 106 18.45 10.83 5.71
CA SER A 106 17.49 10.00 4.98
C SER A 106 18.23 9.23 3.89
N LEU A 107 18.22 7.90 3.96
CA LEU A 107 18.77 7.01 2.94
C LEU A 107 17.80 6.82 1.77
N GLY A 108 16.52 7.13 1.95
CA GLY A 108 15.53 7.10 0.87
C GLY A 108 14.18 6.57 1.31
N ARG A 109 13.45 6.02 0.35
CA ARG A 109 12.09 5.49 0.53
C ARG A 109 11.95 4.12 -0.09
N MET A 110 11.12 3.30 0.52
CA MET A 110 10.85 1.94 0.08
C MET A 110 9.36 1.65 0.23
N THR A 111 8.75 1.09 -0.82
CA THR A 111 7.36 0.66 -0.83
C THR A 111 7.31 -0.86 -0.75
N LEU A 112 6.70 -1.36 0.31
CA LEU A 112 6.68 -2.78 0.68
C LEU A 112 5.27 -3.15 1.12
N THR A 113 4.86 -4.41 0.89
CA THR A 113 3.64 -4.98 1.49
C THR A 113 3.98 -5.80 2.74
N PRO A 114 3.02 -6.01 3.65
CA PRO A 114 3.24 -6.78 4.89
C PRO A 114 3.64 -8.25 4.66
N ASP A 115 3.39 -8.79 3.47
CA ASP A 115 3.83 -10.12 3.03
C ASP A 115 5.34 -10.17 2.70
N GLY A 116 6.01 -9.02 2.62
CA GLY A 116 7.43 -8.90 2.26
C GLY A 116 7.68 -8.62 0.78
N THR A 117 6.64 -8.37 -0.02
CA THR A 117 6.81 -8.04 -1.44
C THR A 117 7.20 -6.58 -1.63
N VAL A 118 8.34 -6.36 -2.28
CA VAL A 118 8.87 -5.04 -2.62
C VAL A 118 8.22 -4.53 -3.90
N HIS A 119 7.56 -3.38 -3.82
CA HIS A 119 6.96 -2.71 -4.98
C HIS A 119 7.85 -1.60 -5.55
N ASN A 120 8.53 -0.85 -4.67
CA ASN A 120 9.43 0.21 -5.10
C ASN A 120 10.58 0.41 -4.12
N ILE A 121 11.76 0.71 -4.65
CA ILE A 121 12.92 1.12 -3.86
C ILE A 121 13.51 2.35 -4.51
N SER A 122 13.57 3.43 -3.75
CA SER A 122 14.18 4.70 -4.13
C SER A 122 15.16 5.10 -3.04
N LEU A 123 16.36 4.53 -3.10
CA LEU A 123 17.46 4.81 -2.18
C LEU A 123 18.45 5.80 -2.81
N VAL A 124 19.07 6.60 -1.97
CA VAL A 124 20.17 7.49 -2.39
C VAL A 124 21.39 6.65 -2.71
N THR A 125 22.18 7.10 -3.68
CA THR A 125 23.46 6.48 -3.98
C THR A 125 24.50 6.85 -2.92
N ILE A 126 25.44 5.93 -2.65
CA ILE A 126 26.52 6.11 -1.68
C ILE A 126 27.38 7.36 -1.96
N GLU A 127 27.41 7.82 -3.21
CA GLU A 127 28.16 9.02 -3.62
C GLU A 127 27.46 10.33 -3.25
N GLU A 128 26.16 10.28 -2.96
CA GLU A 128 25.31 11.43 -2.59
C GLU A 128 25.17 11.59 -1.07
N LEU A 129 25.78 10.68 -0.29
CA LEU A 129 25.82 10.65 1.19
C LEU A 129 27.09 11.29 1.76
#